data_AF-A0A7C4SUI8-F1
#
_entry.id   AF-A0A7C4SUI8-F1
#
_cell.length_a   1.000
_cell.length_b   1.000
_cell.length_c   1.000
_cell.angle_alpha   90.00
_cell.angle_beta   90.00
_cell.angle_gamma   90.00
#
_symmetry.space_group_name_H-M   'P 1'
#
loop_
_entity.id
_entity.type
_entity.pdbx_description
1 polymer ?
#
loop_
_entity_poly.entity_id
_entity_poly.type
_entity_poly.pdbx_seq_one_letter_code
_entity_poly.pdbx_strand_id
1 'polypeptide(L)' 'DAVVVRKHHILVKRREGKGFSLGELKAVGLTVEQARKLKLKVDKRRSTVHSWNIEALQQYLGLKAAA' A
#
# COMPACT_ATOMS: atom_id res chain seq x y z
N ASP A 1 9.24 -0.26 -6.63
CA ASP A 1 7.99 -1.02 -6.85
C ASP A 1 7.15 -1.13 -5.58
N ALA A 2 5.85 -1.45 -5.68
CA ALA A 2 4.95 -1.55 -4.52
C ALA A 2 4.55 -3.02 -4.28
N VAL A 3 4.95 -3.57 -3.12
CA VAL A 3 4.64 -4.96 -2.73
C VAL A 3 3.14 -5.06 -2.41
N VAL A 4 2.42 -6.01 -3.02
CA VAL A 4 1.00 -6.27 -2.75
C VAL A 4 0.68 -7.76 -2.93
N VAL A 5 0.26 -8.42 -1.86
CA VAL A 5 -0.16 -9.84 -1.90
C VAL A 5 -1.58 -9.94 -2.48
N ARG A 6 -1.83 -10.90 -3.38
CA ARG A 6 -3.19 -11.31 -3.77
C ARG A 6 -3.40 -12.74 -3.29
N LYS A 7 -4.43 -13.00 -2.46
CA LYS A 7 -4.81 -14.36 -2.07
C LYS A 7 -5.42 -15.07 -3.28
N HIS A 8 -4.74 -16.10 -3.79
CA HIS A 8 -5.37 -17.13 -4.61
C HIS A 8 -5.59 -18.32 -3.68
N HIS A 9 -6.74 -18.98 -3.77
CA HIS A 9 -7.30 -19.99 -2.84
C HIS A 9 -6.39 -21.21 -2.48
N ILE A 10 -5.14 -21.26 -2.97
CA ILE A 10 -4.23 -22.40 -2.80
C ILE A 10 -2.80 -21.97 -2.39
N LEU A 11 -2.38 -20.71 -2.63
CA LEU A 11 -1.02 -20.24 -2.29
C LEU A 11 -1.03 -18.73 -1.96
N VAL A 12 -0.58 -18.34 -0.76
CA VAL A 12 -0.37 -16.92 -0.42
C VAL A 12 0.99 -16.49 -0.98
N LYS A 13 1.05 -16.18 -2.28
CA LYS A 13 2.27 -15.65 -2.90
C LYS A 13 2.30 -14.12 -2.80
N ARG A 14 3.28 -13.59 -2.07
CA ARG A 14 3.60 -12.15 -2.07
C ARG A 14 4.14 -11.79 -3.45
N ARG A 15 3.49 -10.83 -4.11
CA ARG A 15 3.88 -10.34 -5.43
C ARG A 15 3.91 -8.82 -5.42
N GLU A 16 4.47 -8.21 -6.43
CA GLU A 16 4.29 -6.78 -6.65
C GLU A 16 2.91 -6.54 -7.25
N GLY A 17 2.15 -5.62 -6.65
CA GLY A 17 0.84 -5.25 -7.15
C GLY A 17 0.88 -4.14 -8.17
N LYS A 18 -0.30 -3.77 -8.68
CA LYS A 18 -0.43 -2.57 -9.51
C LYS A 18 -0.22 -1.26 -8.73
N GLY A 19 -0.41 -1.25 -7.41
CA GLY A 19 -0.29 -0.05 -6.58
C GLY A 19 -0.87 -0.21 -5.17
N PHE A 20 -0.96 0.83 -4.37
CA PHE A 20 -1.63 0.82 -3.06
C PHE A 20 -3.13 1.03 -3.18
N SER A 21 -3.92 0.43 -2.30
CA SER A 21 -5.37 0.67 -2.23
C SER A 21 -5.68 2.05 -1.63
N LEU A 22 -6.90 2.53 -1.84
CA LEU A 22 -7.35 3.79 -1.23
C LEU A 22 -7.34 3.74 0.29
N GLY A 23 -7.66 2.58 0.88
CA GLY A 23 -7.65 2.39 2.33
C GLY A 23 -6.23 2.41 2.91
N GLU A 24 -5.26 1.82 2.22
CA GLU A 24 -3.84 1.83 2.63
C GLU A 24 -3.28 3.25 2.63
N LEU A 25 -3.57 4.04 1.59
CA LEU A 25 -3.16 5.45 1.52
C LEU A 25 -3.81 6.28 2.62
N LYS A 26 -5.11 6.09 2.86
CA LYS A 26 -5.84 6.80 3.91
C LYS A 26 -5.29 6.48 5.31
N ALA A 27 -4.86 5.24 5.55
CA ALA A 27 -4.29 4.83 6.83
C ALA A 27 -2.96 5.55 7.15
N VAL A 28 -2.19 5.94 6.13
CA VAL A 28 -0.97 6.76 6.29
C VAL A 28 -1.21 8.26 6.10
N GLY A 29 -2.48 8.69 6.04
CA GLY A 29 -2.85 10.11 5.88
C GLY A 29 -2.59 10.68 4.48
N LEU A 30 -2.37 9.83 3.47
CA LEU A 30 -2.14 10.27 2.10
C LEU A 30 -3.43 10.32 1.29
N THR A 31 -3.61 11.42 0.57
CA THR A 31 -4.58 11.49 -0.53
C THR A 31 -4.01 10.85 -1.80
N VAL A 32 -4.90 10.49 -2.74
CA VAL A 32 -4.50 9.94 -4.04
C VAL A 32 -3.60 10.91 -4.82
N GLU A 33 -3.87 12.20 -4.72
CA GLU A 33 -3.08 13.23 -5.41
C GLU A 33 -1.67 13.35 -4.82
N GLN A 34 -1.56 13.37 -3.49
CA GLN A 34 -0.26 13.33 -2.81
C GLN A 34 0.51 12.05 -3.15
N ALA A 35 -0.15 10.89 -3.12
CA ALA A 35 0.46 9.63 -3.50
C ALA A 35 0.99 9.65 -4.94
N ARG A 36 0.24 10.23 -5.89
CA ARG A 36 0.69 10.42 -7.27
C ARG A 36 1.88 11.36 -7.39
N LYS A 37 1.90 12.47 -6.63
CA LYS A 37 3.06 13.38 -6.57
C LYS A 37 4.31 12.68 -6.03
N LEU A 38 4.12 11.78 -5.06
CA LEU A 38 5.17 10.91 -4.51
C LEU A 38 5.55 9.74 -5.43
N LYS A 39 5.04 9.69 -6.67
CA LYS A 39 5.25 8.60 -7.64
C LYS A 39 4.78 7.22 -7.13
N LEU A 40 3.90 7.19 -6.13
CA LEU A 40 3.27 5.96 -5.67
C LEU A 40 2.20 5.54 -6.67
N LYS A 41 2.23 4.26 -7.05
CA LYS A 41 1.17 3.68 -7.88
C LYS A 41 -0.08 3.49 -7.02
N VAL A 42 -1.24 3.93 -7.49
CA VAL A 42 -2.52 3.82 -6.77
C VAL A 42 -3.49 2.93 -7.54
N ASP A 43 -4.05 1.94 -6.85
CA ASP A 43 -5.06 1.02 -7.38
C ASP A 43 -6.43 1.30 -6.75
N LYS A 44 -7.17 2.21 -7.39
CA LYS A 44 -8.49 2.66 -6.92
C LYS A 44 -9.54 1.54 -6.87
N ARG A 45 -9.34 0.45 -7.62
CA ARG A 45 -10.32 -0.65 -7.74
C ARG A 45 -10.22 -1.68 -6.61
N ARG A 46 -9.16 -1.63 -5.82
CA ARG A 46 -8.93 -2.57 -4.72
C ARG A 46 -9.57 -2.06 -3.44
N SER A 47 -10.42 -2.87 -2.84
CA SER A 47 -11.04 -2.62 -1.53
C SER A 47 -10.25 -3.24 -0.37
N THR A 48 -9.39 -4.23 -0.62
CA THR A 48 -8.56 -4.85 0.42
C THR A 48 -7.46 -3.92 0.92
N VAL A 49 -7.26 -3.98 2.24
CA VAL A 49 -6.23 -3.26 2.98
C VAL A 49 -5.37 -4.30 3.69
N HIS A 50 -4.04 -4.17 3.55
CA HIS A 50 -3.10 -5.04 4.24
C HIS A 50 -2.20 -4.22 5.16
N SER A 51 -2.11 -4.62 6.43
CA SER A 51 -1.29 -3.95 7.44
C SER A 51 0.18 -3.83 7.03
N TRP A 52 0.78 -4.89 6.48
CA TRP A 52 2.17 -4.85 6.00
C TRP A 52 2.40 -3.81 4.89
N ASN A 53 1.38 -3.46 4.09
CA ASN A 53 1.50 -2.44 3.04
C ASN A 53 1.47 -1.04 3.66
N ILE A 54 0.70 -0.87 4.74
CA ILE A 54 0.66 0.37 5.54
C ILE A 54 2.02 0.57 6.20
N GLU A 55 2.57 -0.46 6.84
CA GLU A 55 3.91 -0.42 7.45
C GLU A 55 4.99 -0.09 6.41
N ALA A 56 4.94 -0.71 5.23
CA ALA A 56 5.87 -0.40 4.15
C ALA A 56 5.73 1.05 3.66
N LEU A 57 4.50 1.58 3.58
CA LEU A 57 4.25 3.00 3.27
C LEU A 57 4.81 3.93 4.35
N GLN A 58 4.60 3.61 5.63
CA GLN A 58 5.14 4.38 6.76
C GLN A 58 6.67 4.41 6.72
N GLN A 59 7.31 3.25 6.52
CA GLN A 59 8.76 3.15 6.37
C GLN A 59 9.25 3.96 5.15
N TYR A 60 8.58 3.86 4.01
CA TYR A 60 8.92 4.62 2.81
C TYR A 60 8.83 6.14 3.02
N LEU A 61 7.84 6.59 3.78
CA LEU A 61 7.65 8.00 4.12
C LEU A 61 8.62 8.49 5.23
N GLY A 62 9.43 7.60 5.81
CA GLY A 62 10.24 7.94 6.98
C GLY A 62 9.41 8.27 8.22
N LEU A 63 8.10 7.94 8.20
CA LEU A 63 7.24 7.98 9.37
C LEU A 63 7.69 6.83 10.26
N LYS A 64 8.70 7.11 11.08
CA LYS A 64 9.18 6.22 12.13
C LYS A 64 7.95 5.79 12.93
N ALA A 65 7.63 4.49 12.90
CA ALA A 65 6.71 3.93 13.88
C ALA A 65 7.29 4.34 15.23
N ALA A 66 6.57 5.22 15.94
CA ALA A 66 6.93 5.57 17.30
C ALA A 66 7.05 4.25 18.06
N ALA A 67 8.21 4.07 18.70
CA ALA A 67 8.53 2.92 19.53
C ALA A 67 7.50 2.73 20.65
#